data_AF-A0A2V4A2T5-F1
#
_entry.id   AF-A0A2V4A2T5-F1
#
_cell.length_a   1.000
_cell.length_b   1.000
_cell.length_c   1.000
_cell.angle_alpha   90.00
_cell.angle_beta   90.00
_cell.angle_gamma   90.00
#
_symmetry.space_group_name_H-M   'P 1'
#
loop_
_entity.id
_entity.type
_entity.pdbx_description
1 polymer ?
#
loop_
_entity_poly.entity_id
_entity_poly.type
_entity_poly.pdbx_seq_one_letter_code
_entity_poly.pdbx_strand_id
1 'polypeptide(L)'
;MRKLIRTAGLSLVFALFLIVGNQKNTFAHCEVPCGIYADSVRVVLMSEHITTIEKSMKKIVELSAEENVNYNQLVRWVNNKEEHAKKLQEIATQYFMFQRVKLTDDAVKMKKNQKLLAKLHEICVYAMKSKQTTDLKIIKKLNNAVHDFSHLYFGPGKHHHHH
;
A
#
# COMPACT_ATOMS: atom_id res chain seq x y z
N MET A 1 42.76 19.13 -31.26
CA MET A 1 41.69 19.83 -30.49
C MET A 1 40.27 19.43 -30.89
N ARG A 2 39.83 19.51 -32.17
CA ARG A 2 38.44 19.19 -32.57
C ARG A 2 37.95 17.75 -32.25
N LYS A 3 38.83 16.74 -32.31
CA LYS A 3 38.49 15.35 -31.93
C LYS A 3 38.28 15.17 -30.42
N LEU A 4 39.09 15.83 -29.58
CA LEU A 4 38.94 15.81 -28.12
C LEU A 4 37.63 16.48 -27.67
N ILE A 5 37.25 17.58 -28.32
CA ILE A 5 35.99 18.29 -28.03
C ILE A 5 34.78 17.42 -28.40
N ARG A 6 34.86 16.66 -29.49
CA ARG A 6 33.81 15.71 -29.91
C ARG A 6 33.64 14.53 -28.96
N THR A 7 34.74 13.92 -28.50
CA THR A 7 34.69 12.79 -27.55
C THR A 7 34.21 13.24 -26.17
N ALA A 8 34.65 14.42 -25.71
CA ALA A 8 34.17 15.01 -24.46
C ALA A 8 32.67 15.34 -24.53
N GLY A 9 32.19 15.87 -25.66
CA GLY A 9 30.77 16.15 -25.86
C GLY A 9 29.89 14.88 -25.87
N LEU A 10 30.37 13.79 -26.47
CA LEU A 10 29.63 12.52 -26.52
C LEU A 10 29.55 11.85 -25.15
N SER A 11 30.65 11.88 -24.38
CA SER A 11 30.65 11.39 -23.00
C SER A 11 29.76 12.21 -22.08
N LEU A 12 29.67 13.53 -22.29
CA LEU A 12 28.81 14.42 -21.52
C LEU A 12 27.31 14.15 -21.80
N VAL A 13 26.95 13.90 -23.06
CA VAL A 13 25.57 13.53 -23.45
C VAL A 13 25.19 12.17 -22.86
N PHE A 14 26.11 11.20 -22.87
CA PHE A 14 25.86 9.88 -22.29
C PHE A 14 25.71 9.93 -20.76
N ALA A 15 26.52 10.76 -20.07
CA ALA A 15 26.38 11.02 -18.64
C ALA A 15 25.04 11.71 -18.30
N LEU A 16 24.59 12.66 -19.13
CA LEU A 16 23.30 13.31 -18.96
C LEU A 16 22.13 12.31 -19.11
N PHE A 17 22.24 11.37 -20.05
CA PHE A 17 21.21 10.34 -20.28
C PHE A 17 21.08 9.37 -19.10
N LEU A 18 22.19 9.05 -18.42
CA LEU A 18 22.19 8.19 -17.23
C LEU A 18 21.55 8.86 -16.00
N ILE A 19 21.60 10.19 -15.91
CA ILE A 19 20.98 10.97 -14.83
C ILE A 19 19.45 11.07 -15.02
N VAL A 20 18.99 11.25 -16.26
CA VAL A 20 17.54 11.35 -16.56
C VAL A 20 16.84 10.00 -16.44
N GLY A 21 17.53 8.88 -16.74
CA GLY A 21 16.96 7.52 -16.64
C GLY A 21 16.77 6.99 -15.21
N ASN A 22 17.26 7.69 -14.18
CA ASN A 22 17.20 7.26 -12.77
C ASN A 22 16.24 8.11 -11.93
N GLN A 23 15.12 8.56 -12.48
CA GLN A 23 14.00 9.03 -11.65
C GLN A 23 13.36 7.82 -10.95
N LYS A 24 13.98 7.39 -9.85
CA LYS A 24 13.30 6.55 -8.86
C LYS A 24 12.16 7.40 -8.30
N ASN A 25 10.93 7.13 -8.73
CA ASN A 25 9.73 7.63 -8.06
C ASN A 25 9.74 7.09 -6.64
N THR A 26 10.33 7.84 -5.70
CA THR A 26 10.32 7.50 -4.28
C THR A 26 8.89 7.61 -3.79
N PHE A 27 8.21 6.47 -3.65
CA PHE A 27 6.84 6.37 -3.13
C PHE A 27 6.75 6.56 -1.60
N ALA A 28 7.77 7.15 -0.97
CA ALA A 28 7.73 7.64 0.41
C ALA A 28 7.13 9.05 0.39
N HIS A 29 5.89 9.18 0.82
CA HIS A 29 5.20 10.46 0.98
C HIS A 29 5.92 11.19 2.11
N CYS A 30 6.69 12.21 1.74
CA CYS A 30 7.80 12.76 2.52
C CYS A 30 7.40 13.47 3.83
N GLU A 31 6.13 13.40 4.26
CA GLU A 31 5.53 14.13 5.40
C GLU A 31 5.76 15.66 5.38
N VAL A 32 6.35 16.17 4.30
CA VAL A 32 6.48 17.57 3.90
C VAL A 32 5.27 17.92 3.02
N PRO A 33 4.77 19.17 3.05
CA PRO A 33 3.68 19.64 2.19
C PRO A 33 4.12 19.75 0.71
N CYS A 34 4.46 18.62 0.08
CA CYS A 34 4.95 18.54 -1.29
C CYS A 34 3.83 18.63 -2.34
N GLY A 35 2.56 18.48 -1.94
CA GLY A 35 1.40 18.55 -2.84
C GLY A 35 1.23 17.33 -3.78
N ILE A 36 2.11 16.34 -3.72
CA ILE A 36 2.10 15.18 -4.61
C ILE A 36 1.34 14.02 -3.93
N TYR A 37 0.11 13.77 -4.39
CA TYR A 37 -0.75 12.72 -3.85
C TYR A 37 -1.25 11.80 -4.97
N ALA A 38 -1.15 10.49 -4.74
CA ALA A 38 -1.61 9.45 -5.64
C ALA A 38 -2.58 8.52 -4.90
N ASP A 39 -3.70 9.10 -4.42
CA ASP A 39 -4.63 8.44 -3.49
C ASP A 39 -5.19 7.12 -4.05
N SER A 40 -5.51 7.07 -5.34
CA SER A 40 -5.99 5.84 -6.00
C SER A 40 -4.94 4.74 -6.03
N VAL A 41 -3.67 5.10 -6.28
CA VAL A 41 -2.54 4.15 -6.24
C VAL A 41 -2.34 3.59 -4.83
N ARG A 42 -2.59 4.38 -3.79
CA ARG A 42 -2.56 3.87 -2.41
C ARG A 42 -3.63 2.84 -2.15
N VAL A 43 -4.85 3.04 -2.66
CA VAL A 43 -5.91 2.03 -2.56
C VAL A 43 -5.54 0.75 -3.31
N VAL A 44 -4.94 0.84 -4.50
CA VAL A 44 -4.40 -0.32 -5.23
C VAL A 44 -3.38 -1.08 -4.39
N LEU A 45 -2.40 -0.39 -3.82
CA LEU A 45 -1.38 -0.99 -2.97
C LEU A 45 -1.97 -1.68 -1.74
N MET A 46 -3.04 -1.13 -1.17
CA MET A 46 -3.77 -1.78 -0.07
C MET A 46 -4.36 -3.12 -0.54
N SER A 47 -5.02 -3.16 -1.70
CA SER A 47 -5.55 -4.40 -2.28
C SER A 47 -4.46 -5.44 -2.62
N GLU A 48 -3.31 -5.00 -3.12
CA GLU A 48 -2.16 -5.87 -3.39
C GLU A 48 -1.59 -6.48 -2.09
N HIS A 49 -1.51 -5.68 -1.02
CA HIS A 49 -1.11 -6.19 0.30
C HIS A 49 -2.11 -7.22 0.82
N ILE A 50 -3.41 -6.99 0.69
CA ILE A 50 -4.44 -7.96 1.09
C ILE A 50 -4.30 -9.28 0.31
N THR A 51 -4.10 -9.20 -1.01
CA THR A 51 -3.86 -10.37 -1.87
C THR A 51 -2.63 -11.17 -1.42
N THR A 52 -1.56 -10.47 -1.03
CA THR A 52 -0.33 -11.10 -0.55
C THR A 52 -0.52 -11.76 0.82
N ILE A 53 -1.27 -11.13 1.72
CA ILE A 53 -1.66 -11.71 3.03
C ILE A 53 -2.49 -12.99 2.80
N GLU A 54 -3.48 -12.95 1.92
CA GLU A 54 -4.31 -14.12 1.59
C GLU A 54 -3.48 -15.28 1.04
N LYS A 55 -2.59 -15.00 0.08
CA LYS A 55 -1.66 -15.99 -0.47
C LYS A 55 -0.78 -16.60 0.62
N SER A 56 -0.28 -15.77 1.54
CA SER A 56 0.54 -16.22 2.67
C SER A 56 -0.25 -17.13 3.61
N MET A 57 -1.51 -16.80 3.92
CA MET A 57 -2.40 -17.67 4.72
C MET A 57 -2.61 -19.03 4.07
N LYS A 58 -2.91 -19.06 2.76
CA LYS A 58 -3.09 -20.31 2.02
C LYS A 58 -1.82 -21.17 2.05
N LYS A 59 -0.65 -20.56 1.83
CA LYS A 59 0.64 -21.26 1.89
C LYS A 59 0.99 -21.77 3.28
N ILE A 60 0.65 -21.04 4.34
CA ILE A 60 0.82 -21.51 5.72
C ILE A 60 0.00 -22.78 5.95
N VAL A 61 -1.27 -22.82 5.51
CA VAL A 61 -2.14 -24.00 5.67
C VAL A 61 -1.63 -25.19 4.86
N GLU A 62 -1.24 -24.95 3.60
CA GLU A 62 -0.68 -25.97 2.71
C GLU A 62 0.60 -26.60 3.30
N LEU A 63 1.59 -25.79 3.66
CA LEU A 63 2.87 -26.25 4.19
C LEU A 63 2.73 -26.95 5.56
N SER A 64 1.77 -26.50 6.38
CA SER A 64 1.49 -27.13 7.67
C SER A 64 0.89 -28.53 7.56
N ALA A 65 0.36 -28.90 6.39
CA ALA A 65 -0.26 -30.20 6.13
C ALA A 65 0.70 -31.22 5.48
N GLU A 66 1.93 -30.82 5.17
CA GLU A 66 2.95 -31.72 4.61
C GLU A 66 3.40 -32.76 5.65
N GLU A 67 3.71 -33.98 5.20
CA GLU A 67 4.24 -35.04 6.07
C GLU A 67 5.57 -34.62 6.73
N ASN A 68 6.44 -33.96 5.95
CA ASN A 68 7.72 -33.42 6.41
C ASN A 68 7.72 -31.90 6.31
N VAL A 69 7.20 -31.24 7.36
CA VAL A 69 7.02 -29.78 7.39
C VAL A 69 8.32 -29.02 7.16
N ASN A 70 8.36 -28.18 6.13
CA ASN A 70 9.45 -27.24 5.90
C ASN A 70 9.26 -25.97 6.76
N TYR A 71 9.77 -26.00 8.00
CA TYR A 71 9.67 -24.88 8.94
C TYR A 71 10.29 -23.57 8.42
N ASN A 72 11.35 -23.63 7.62
CA ASN A 72 11.95 -22.43 7.03
C ASN A 72 10.97 -21.72 6.10
N GLN A 73 10.23 -22.46 5.28
CA GLN A 73 9.20 -21.87 4.41
C GLN A 73 8.00 -21.38 5.21
N LEU A 74 7.57 -22.14 6.23
CA LEU A 74 6.46 -21.76 7.09
C LEU A 74 6.71 -20.40 7.78
N VAL A 75 7.88 -20.25 8.42
CA VAL A 75 8.28 -19.01 9.09
C VAL A 75 8.37 -17.83 8.10
N ARG A 76 8.89 -18.06 6.89
CA ARG A 76 8.93 -17.02 5.85
C ARG A 76 7.54 -16.52 5.47
N TRP A 77 6.56 -17.42 5.31
CA TRP A 77 5.19 -17.02 4.98
C TRP A 77 4.48 -16.33 6.15
N VAL A 78 4.75 -16.74 7.40
CA VAL A 78 4.26 -16.02 8.59
C VAL A 78 4.82 -14.60 8.64
N ASN A 79 6.14 -14.44 8.48
CA ASN A 79 6.79 -13.13 8.47
C ASN A 79 6.34 -12.26 7.29
N ASN A 80 6.13 -12.85 6.11
CA ASN A 80 5.61 -12.14 4.94
C ASN A 80 4.20 -11.60 5.22
N LYS A 81 3.33 -12.41 5.82
CA LYS A 81 1.97 -12.01 6.22
C LYS A 81 2.00 -10.84 7.21
N GLU A 82 2.86 -10.91 8.22
CA GLU A 82 3.09 -9.87 9.23
C GLU A 82 3.50 -8.52 8.62
N GLU A 83 4.49 -8.56 7.72
CA GLU A 83 5.05 -7.39 7.06
C GLU A 83 4.03 -6.71 6.14
N HIS A 84 3.29 -7.48 5.34
CA HIS A 84 2.28 -6.92 4.46
C HIS A 84 1.08 -6.32 5.21
N ALA A 85 0.67 -6.94 6.32
CA ALA A 85 -0.34 -6.36 7.20
C ALA A 85 0.14 -5.06 7.86
N LYS A 86 1.43 -4.95 8.21
CA LYS A 86 2.02 -3.71 8.72
C LYS A 86 2.01 -2.59 7.67
N LYS A 87 2.47 -2.87 6.44
CA LYS A 87 2.45 -1.89 5.34
C LYS A 87 1.03 -1.38 5.03
N LEU A 88 0.04 -2.27 5.07
CA LEU A 88 -1.36 -1.89 4.93
C LEU A 88 -1.82 -0.93 6.04
N GLN A 89 -1.44 -1.20 7.30
CA GLN A 89 -1.71 -0.30 8.43
C GLN A 89 -1.00 1.05 8.26
N GLU A 90 0.24 1.07 7.77
CA GLU A 90 0.98 2.30 7.49
C GLU A 90 0.28 3.16 6.42
N ILE A 91 -0.21 2.55 5.34
CA ILE A 91 -1.01 3.30 4.34
C ILE A 91 -2.30 3.85 4.98
N ALA A 92 -3.02 3.04 5.75
CA ALA A 92 -4.26 3.48 6.40
C ALA A 92 -4.01 4.64 7.40
N THR A 93 -2.90 4.58 8.13
CA THR A 93 -2.56 5.57 9.18
C THR A 93 -1.73 6.72 8.62
N GLN A 94 -0.45 6.47 8.34
CA GLN A 94 0.51 7.49 7.91
C GLN A 94 0.05 8.25 6.68
N TYR A 95 -0.46 7.56 5.65
CA TYR A 95 -0.95 8.26 4.46
C TYR A 95 -2.34 8.83 4.69
N PHE A 96 -3.36 7.98 4.85
CA PHE A 96 -4.74 8.48 4.83
C PHE A 96 -5.15 9.21 6.10
N MET A 97 -4.96 8.60 7.27
CA MET A 97 -5.41 9.18 8.54
C MET A 97 -4.68 10.49 8.84
N PHE A 98 -3.36 10.51 8.75
CA PHE A 98 -2.56 11.65 9.21
C PHE A 98 -2.42 12.73 8.13
N GLN A 99 -2.27 12.35 6.86
CA GLN A 99 -2.04 13.34 5.80
C GLN A 99 -3.31 13.75 5.07
N ARG A 100 -4.28 12.85 4.85
CA ARG A 100 -5.45 13.11 3.96
C ARG A 100 -6.71 13.51 4.70
N VAL A 101 -7.02 12.92 5.86
CA VAL A 101 -8.19 13.29 6.66
C VAL A 101 -7.87 14.56 7.47
N LYS A 102 -8.32 15.73 6.98
CA LYS A 102 -8.03 17.03 7.59
C LYS A 102 -9.00 17.38 8.72
N LEU A 103 -8.48 17.97 9.80
CA LEU A 103 -9.31 18.60 10.83
C LEU A 103 -10.12 19.76 10.23
N THR A 104 -11.35 19.95 10.70
CA THR A 104 -12.27 20.94 10.16
C THR A 104 -13.43 21.20 11.12
N ASP A 105 -13.85 22.47 11.21
CA ASP A 105 -15.04 22.88 11.97
C ASP A 105 -16.33 22.80 11.14
N ASP A 106 -16.22 22.51 9.85
CA ASP A 106 -17.38 22.31 8.97
C ASP A 106 -18.10 21.01 9.33
N ALA A 107 -19.36 21.11 9.77
CA ALA A 107 -20.14 19.98 10.27
C ALA A 107 -20.31 18.85 9.23
N VAL A 108 -20.42 19.18 7.94
CA VAL A 108 -20.60 18.19 6.87
C VAL A 108 -19.30 17.42 6.62
N LYS A 109 -18.18 18.13 6.51
CA LYS A 109 -16.85 17.52 6.34
C LYS A 109 -16.44 16.74 7.59
N MET A 110 -16.73 17.24 8.78
CA MET A 110 -16.48 16.55 10.04
C MET A 110 -17.22 15.20 10.09
N LYS A 111 -18.51 15.17 9.71
CA LYS A 111 -19.30 13.93 9.61
C LYS A 111 -18.71 12.95 8.59
N LYS A 112 -18.22 13.43 7.44
CA LYS A 112 -17.51 12.58 6.46
C LYS A 112 -16.21 12.02 7.05
N ASN A 113 -15.42 12.85 7.72
CA ASN A 113 -14.16 12.46 8.34
C ASN A 113 -14.35 11.38 9.41
N GLN A 114 -15.37 11.51 10.26
CA GLN A 114 -15.69 10.48 11.26
C GLN A 114 -15.96 9.11 10.62
N LYS A 115 -16.70 9.08 9.50
CA LYS A 115 -16.94 7.84 8.75
C LYS A 115 -15.65 7.28 8.13
N LEU A 116 -14.79 8.15 7.59
CA LEU A 116 -13.48 7.74 7.05
C LEU A 116 -12.59 7.14 8.13
N LEU A 117 -12.51 7.79 9.30
CA LEU A 117 -11.74 7.31 10.45
C LEU A 117 -12.24 5.95 10.93
N ALA A 118 -13.56 5.76 11.01
CA ALA A 118 -14.14 4.46 11.35
C ALA A 118 -13.70 3.35 10.37
N LYS A 119 -13.70 3.64 9.06
CA LYS A 119 -13.26 2.68 8.03
C LYS A 119 -11.76 2.41 8.08
N LEU A 120 -10.93 3.44 8.29
CA LEU A 120 -9.49 3.28 8.49
C LEU A 120 -9.18 2.42 9.72
N HIS A 121 -9.92 2.61 10.82
CA HIS A 121 -9.82 1.78 12.01
C HIS A 121 -10.20 0.32 11.73
N GLU A 122 -11.31 0.05 11.02
CA GLU A 122 -11.68 -1.30 10.58
C GLU A 122 -10.56 -1.98 9.80
N ILE A 123 -9.96 -1.28 8.83
CA ILE A 123 -8.82 -1.76 8.04
C ILE A 123 -7.66 -2.14 8.97
N CYS A 124 -7.28 -1.25 9.90
CA CYS A 124 -6.18 -1.52 10.83
C CYS A 124 -6.44 -2.73 11.73
N VAL A 125 -7.66 -2.88 12.25
CA VAL A 125 -8.04 -4.01 13.12
C VAL A 125 -8.06 -5.31 12.34
N TYR A 126 -8.64 -5.33 11.14
CA TYR A 126 -8.67 -6.55 10.32
C TYR A 126 -7.28 -6.93 9.79
N ALA A 127 -6.43 -5.95 9.46
CA ALA A 127 -5.03 -6.20 9.13
C ALA A 127 -4.30 -6.83 10.32
N MET A 128 -4.50 -6.32 11.54
CA MET A 128 -3.95 -6.94 12.75
C MET A 128 -4.47 -8.38 12.95
N LYS A 129 -5.78 -8.60 12.82
CA LYS A 129 -6.35 -9.96 12.93
C LYS A 129 -5.77 -10.91 11.90
N SER A 130 -5.50 -10.43 10.68
CA SER A 130 -4.90 -11.26 9.62
C SER A 130 -3.52 -11.80 10.00
N LYS A 131 -2.77 -11.10 10.87
CA LYS A 131 -1.50 -11.57 11.43
C LYS A 131 -1.69 -12.78 12.34
N GLN A 132 -2.75 -12.77 13.14
CA GLN A 132 -3.01 -13.74 14.20
C GLN A 132 -3.70 -15.03 13.75
N THR A 133 -4.21 -15.10 12.51
CA THR A 133 -4.96 -16.28 12.02
C THR A 133 -4.67 -16.59 10.55
N THR A 134 -5.16 -17.73 10.06
CA THR A 134 -5.25 -18.09 8.63
C THR A 134 -6.70 -18.17 8.13
N ASP A 135 -7.69 -17.72 8.93
CA ASP A 135 -9.09 -17.67 8.52
C ASP A 135 -9.33 -16.62 7.41
N LEU A 136 -9.63 -17.11 6.21
CA LEU A 136 -9.88 -16.29 5.02
C LEU A 136 -11.14 -15.40 5.14
N LYS A 137 -12.01 -15.60 6.14
CA LYS A 137 -13.09 -14.66 6.45
C LYS A 137 -12.56 -13.27 6.82
N ILE A 138 -11.36 -13.19 7.41
CA ILE A 138 -10.71 -11.91 7.71
C ILE A 138 -10.33 -11.17 6.42
N ILE A 139 -9.86 -11.89 5.39
CA ILE A 139 -9.53 -11.30 4.08
C ILE A 139 -10.76 -10.68 3.44
N LYS A 140 -11.91 -11.38 3.46
CA LYS A 140 -13.17 -10.83 2.95
C LYS A 140 -13.57 -9.53 3.67
N LYS A 141 -13.48 -9.51 5.01
CA LYS A 141 -13.78 -8.31 5.81
C LYS A 141 -12.82 -7.15 5.48
N LEU A 142 -11.54 -7.45 5.28
CA LEU A 142 -10.51 -6.48 4.98
C LEU A 142 -10.71 -5.87 3.58
N ASN A 143 -10.99 -6.70 2.57
CA ASN A 143 -11.36 -6.24 1.22
C ASN A 143 -12.59 -5.33 1.24
N ASN A 144 -13.64 -5.73 1.96
CA ASN A 144 -14.85 -4.92 2.09
C ASN A 144 -14.55 -3.57 2.76
N ALA A 145 -13.73 -3.55 3.82
CA ALA A 145 -13.37 -2.31 4.51
C ALA A 145 -12.59 -1.34 3.60
N VAL A 146 -11.65 -1.85 2.79
CA VAL A 146 -10.91 -1.03 1.80
C VAL A 146 -11.82 -0.53 0.68
N HIS A 147 -12.72 -1.38 0.18
CA HIS A 147 -13.72 -1.00 -0.81
C HIS A 147 -14.62 0.13 -0.31
N ASP A 148 -15.23 -0.05 0.87
CA ASP A 148 -16.11 0.94 1.49
C ASP A 148 -15.38 2.26 1.77
N PHE A 149 -14.12 2.16 2.25
CA PHE A 149 -13.26 3.32 2.45
C PHE A 149 -13.05 4.08 1.13
N SER A 150 -12.67 3.38 0.06
CA SER A 150 -12.43 3.95 -1.27
C SER A 150 -13.68 4.68 -1.79
N HIS A 151 -14.84 4.02 -1.74
CA HIS A 151 -16.12 4.60 -2.16
C HIS A 151 -16.49 5.85 -1.35
N LEU A 152 -16.32 5.80 -0.04
CA LEU A 152 -16.59 6.95 0.84
C LEU A 152 -15.61 8.11 0.59
N TYR A 153 -14.34 7.80 0.31
CA TYR A 153 -13.29 8.78 0.10
C TYR A 153 -13.49 9.54 -1.21
N PHE A 154 -13.61 8.81 -2.34
CA PHE A 154 -13.74 9.39 -3.68
C PHE A 154 -15.15 9.88 -4.02
N GLY A 155 -16.19 9.37 -3.35
CA GLY A 155 -17.59 9.72 -3.58
C GLY A 155 -18.24 8.96 -4.74
N PRO A 156 -19.57 9.06 -4.89
CA PRO A 156 -20.32 8.41 -5.97
C PRO A 156 -19.93 9.02 -7.33
N GLY A 157 -19.49 8.18 -8.27
CA GLY A 157 -19.14 8.59 -9.65
C GLY A 157 -17.67 8.42 -10.04
N LYS A 158 -16.77 8.10 -9.10
CA LYS A 158 -15.39 7.67 -9.39
C LYS A 158 -15.22 6.20 -9.07
N HIS A 159 -15.90 5.35 -9.85
CA HIS A 159 -15.64 3.91 -9.84
C HIS A 159 -14.25 3.66 -10.43
N HIS A 160 -13.25 3.58 -9.56
CA HIS A 160 -11.96 2.98 -9.92
C HIS A 160 -12.14 1.47 -9.88
N HIS A 161 -12.60 0.91 -11.00
CA HIS A 161 -12.59 -0.54 -11.21
C HIS A 161 -11.14 -1.01 -11.18
N HIS A 162 -10.82 -1.84 -10.19
CA HIS A 162 -9.57 -2.59 -10.17
C HIS A 162 -9.91 -4.00 -10.66
N HIS A 163 -9.38 -4.33 -11.84
CA HIS A 163 -9.34 -5.69 -12.38
C HIS A 163 -8.27 -6.51 -11.67
#